data_AF-A0A2B0W205-F1
#
_entry.id   AF-A0A2B0W205-F1
#
_cell.length_a   1.000
_cell.length_b   1.000
_cell.length_c   1.000
_cell.angle_alpha   90.00
_cell.angle_beta   90.00
_cell.angle_gamma   90.00
#
_symmetry.space_group_name_H-M   'P 1'
#
loop_
_entity.id
_entity.type
_entity.pdbx_description
1 polymer ?
#
loop_
_entity_poly.entity_id
_entity_poly.type
_entity_poly.pdbx_seq_one_letter_code
_entity_poly.pdbx_strand_id
1 'polypeptide(L)' 'MDIYSISIVIVLIALTAFFVAAEFAIVKVRSSRIDYLIAEGNNRATPVKTVITNLDEYLSACQ' A
#
# COMPACT_ATOMS: atom_id res chain seq x y z
N MET A 1 -23.73 -25.72 -3.16
CA MET A 1 -22.41 -25.63 -3.85
C MET A 1 -22.16 -24.22 -4.36
N ASP A 2 -23.17 -23.53 -4.91
CA ASP A 2 -23.00 -22.21 -5.52
C ASP A 2 -22.65 -21.09 -4.53
N ILE A 3 -23.21 -21.11 -3.32
CA ILE A 3 -22.93 -20.05 -2.32
C ILE A 3 -21.47 -20.04 -1.88
N TYR A 4 -20.81 -21.21 -1.80
CA TYR A 4 -19.39 -21.33 -1.48
C TYR A 4 -18.52 -20.76 -2.60
N SER A 5 -18.85 -21.09 -3.85
CA SER A 5 -18.16 -20.54 -5.03
C SER A 5 -18.30 -19.02 -5.12
N ILE A 6 -19.51 -18.50 -4.91
CA ILE A 6 -19.76 -17.04 -4.93
C ILE A 6 -19.01 -16.34 -3.79
N SER A 7 -18.99 -16.93 -2.60
CA SER A 7 -18.25 -16.38 -1.45
C SER A 7 -16.75 -16.30 -1.73
N ILE A 8 -16.18 -17.35 -2.33
CA ILE A 8 -14.78 -17.38 -2.76
C ILE A 8 -14.52 -16.28 -3.80
N VAL A 9 -15.36 -16.15 -4.82
CA VAL A 9 -15.20 -15.11 -5.85
C VAL A 9 -15.24 -13.71 -5.24
N ILE A 10 -16.15 -13.43 -4.30
CA ILE A 10 -16.21 -12.13 -3.60
C ILE A 10 -14.92 -11.86 -2.84
N VAL A 11 -14.38 -12.86 -2.13
CA VAL A 11 -13.12 -12.72 -1.39
C VAL A 11 -11.96 -12.44 -2.36
N LEU A 12 -11.88 -13.15 -3.49
CA LEU A 12 -10.85 -12.88 -4.50
C LEU A 12 -10.96 -11.46 -5.06
N ILE A 13 -12.17 -10.99 -5.38
CA ILE A 13 -12.38 -9.61 -5.85
C ILE A 13 -11.97 -8.61 -4.77
N ALA A 14 -12.35 -8.82 -3.51
CA ALA A 14 -11.97 -7.95 -2.41
C ALA A 14 -10.44 -7.89 -2.23
N LEU A 15 -9.75 -9.02 -2.37
CA LEU A 15 -8.29 -9.07 -2.32
C LEU A 15 -7.65 -8.27 -3.47
N THR A 16 -8.17 -8.40 -4.69
CA THR A 16 -7.66 -7.61 -5.83
C THR A 16 -7.92 -6.11 -5.65
N ALA A 17 -9.11 -5.74 -5.16
CA ALA A 17 -9.45 -4.35 -4.86
C ALA A 17 -8.58 -3.79 -3.73
N PHE A 18 -8.26 -4.58 -2.72
CA PHE A 18 -7.35 -4.19 -1.64
C PHE A 18 -5.94 -3.93 -2.18
N PHE A 19 -5.44 -4.80 -3.05
CA PHE A 19 -4.12 -4.64 -3.66
C PHE A 19 -4.02 -3.32 -4.44
N VAL A 20 -5.00 -3.06 -5.31
CA VAL A 20 -5.10 -1.80 -6.07
C VAL A 20 -5.20 -0.59 -5.14
N ALA A 21 -6.03 -0.67 -4.09
CA ALA A 21 -6.18 0.43 -3.13
C ALA A 21 -4.87 0.73 -2.37
N ALA A 22 -4.10 -0.30 -2.02
CA ALA A 22 -2.80 -0.14 -1.36
C ALA A 22 -1.80 0.57 -2.28
N GLU A 23 -1.74 0.19 -3.56
CA GLU A 23 -0.88 0.82 -4.56
C GLU A 23 -1.20 2.32 -4.70
N PHE A 24 -2.47 2.66 -4.91
CA PHE A 24 -2.92 4.05 -4.99
C PHE A 24 -2.68 4.84 -3.70
N ALA A 25 -2.84 4.21 -2.53
CA ALA A 25 -2.58 4.86 -1.26
C ALA A 25 -1.10 5.25 -1.14
N ILE A 26 -0.18 4.35 -1.48
CA ILE A 26 1.27 4.60 -1.36
C ILE A 26 1.72 5.68 -2.37
N VAL A 27 1.24 5.63 -3.62
CA VAL A 27 1.54 6.66 -4.64
C VAL A 27 1.03 8.05 -4.23
N LYS A 28 -0.07 8.13 -3.47
CA LYS A 28 -0.66 9.39 -3.02
C LYS A 28 -0.01 9.95 -1.74
N VAL A 29 0.86 9.20 -1.06
CA VAL A 29 1.57 9.69 0.13
C VAL A 29 2.55 10.79 -0.28
N ARG A 30 2.47 11.95 0.39
CA ARG A 30 3.39 13.06 0.17
C ARG A 30 4.63 12.92 1.06
N SER A 31 5.80 12.84 0.45
CA SER A 31 7.10 12.75 1.14
C SER A 31 7.29 13.83 2.21
N SER A 32 6.88 15.07 1.93
CA SER A 32 7.01 16.20 2.87
C SER A 32 6.28 15.98 4.21
N ARG A 33 5.19 15.20 4.23
CA ARG A 33 4.48 14.88 5.48
C ARG A 33 5.24 13.84 6.30
N ILE A 34 5.90 12.89 5.63
CA ILE A 34 6.76 11.91 6.27
C ILE A 34 8.02 12.59 6.81
N ASP A 35 8.60 13.53 6.06
CA ASP A 35 9.74 14.34 6.51
C ASP A 35 9.44 15.12 7.78
N TYR A 36 8.25 15.71 7.85
CA TYR A 36 7.76 16.38 9.06
C TYR A 36 7.68 15.41 10.25
N LEU A 37 7.11 14.21 10.05
CA LEU A 37 7.01 13.19 11.11
C LEU A 37 8.38 12.67 11.56
N ILE A 38 9.35 12.57 10.65
CA ILE A 38 10.74 12.23 11.00
C ILE A 38 11.35 13.33 11.86
N ALA A 39 11.16 14.60 11.49
CA ALA A 39 11.64 15.75 12.25
C ALA A 39 10.98 15.85 13.65
N GLU A 40 9.75 15.36 13.79
CA GLU A 40 9.02 15.26 15.06
C GLU A 40 9.49 14.07 15.94
N GLY A 41 10.46 13.28 15.46
CA GLY A 41 11.04 12.15 16.20
C GLY A 41 10.27 10.83 16.06
N ASN A 42 9.36 10.71 15.08
CA ASN A 42 8.64 9.47 14.86
C ASN A 42 9.53 8.42 14.18
N ASN A 43 10.06 7.48 14.97
CA ASN A 43 10.90 6.37 14.50
C ASN A 43 10.23 5.46 13.44
N ARG A 44 8.89 5.50 13.31
CA ARG A 44 8.15 4.74 12.28
C ARG A 44 8.12 5.47 10.95
N ALA A 45 8.41 6.77 10.91
CA ALA A 45 8.39 7.58 9.70
C ALA A 45 9.64 7.35 8.83
N THR A 46 10.79 7.01 9.44
CA THR A 46 12.03 6.69 8.72
C THR A 46 11.88 5.52 7.74
N PRO A 47 11.41 4.32 8.15
CA PRO A 47 11.21 3.21 7.22
C PRO A 47 10.14 3.51 6.17
N VAL A 48 9.08 4.25 6.54
CA VAL A 48 8.04 4.69 5.58
C VAL A 48 8.66 5.57 4.50
N LYS A 49 9.58 6.48 4.85
CA LYS A 49 10.28 7.32 3.88
C LYS A 49 11.09 6.48 2.89
N THR A 50 11.78 5.45 3.36
CA THR A 50 12.55 4.54 2.50
C THR A 50 11.64 3.81 1.51
N VAL A 51 10.47 3.34 1.95
CA VAL A 51 9.51 2.62 1.08
C VAL A 51 8.93 3.56 0.02
N ILE A 52 8.49 4.77 0.37
CA ILE A 52 7.94 5.71 -0.62
C ILE A 52 8.99 6.30 -1.56
N THR A 53 10.27 6.32 -1.16
CA THR A 53 11.36 6.84 -2.01
C THR A 53 11.79 5.81 -3.05
N ASN A 54 11.72 4.52 -2.70
CA ASN A 54 11.98 3.41 -3.63
C ASN A 54 10.66 2.84 -4.19
N LEU A 55 9.59 3.65 -4.21
CA LEU A 55 8.25 3.19 -4.55
C LEU A 55 8.20 2.54 -5.94
N ASP A 56 8.92 3.09 -6.92
CA ASP A 56 8.97 2.55 -8.28
C ASP A 56 9.54 1.13 -8.32
N GLU A 57 10.50 0.80 -7.45
CA GLU A 57 11.08 -0.54 -7.34
C GLU A 57 10.10 -1.53 -6.66
N TYR A 58 9.36 -1.07 -5.65
CA TYR A 58 8.31 -1.88 -4.98
C TYR A 58 7.07 -2.09 -5.86
N LEU A 59 6.69 -1.08 -6.66
CA LEU A 59 5.59 -1.17 -7.62
C LEU A 59 5.94 -2.15 -8.75
N SER A 60 7.16 -2.05 -9.30
CA SER A 60 7.62 -2.91 -10.39
C SER A 60 7.69 -4.39 -9.99
N ALA A 61 7.92 -4.71 -8.71
CA ALA A 61 7.93 -6.09 -8.23
C ALA A 61 6.53 -6.73 -8.20
N CYS A 62 5.47 -5.92 -8.27
CA CYS A 62 4.09 -6.40 -8.25
C CYS A 62 3.38 -6.35 -9.62
N GLN A 63 4.06 -5.87 -10.67
CA GLN A 63 3.52 -5.78 -12.04
C GLN A 63 3.46 -7.13 -12.73
#